data_AF-A0A3B9GRC7-F1
#
_entry.id   AF-A0A3B9GRC7-F1
#
_cell.length_a   1.000
_cell.length_b   1.000
_cell.length_c   1.000
_cell.angle_alpha   90.00
_cell.angle_beta   90.00
_cell.angle_gamma   90.00
#
_symmetry.space_group_name_H-M   'P 1'
#
loop_
_entity.id
_entity.type
_entity.pdbx_description
1 polymer ?
#
loop_
_entity_poly.entity_id
_entity_poly.type
_entity_poly.pdbx_seq_one_letter_code
_entity_poly.pdbx_strand_id
1 'polypeptide(L)'
;MQYRIYLNLALTAILAPIYSLAQPCSKGYYKDVFNDSGIRVTSRSDLPAVRYLGLSMESFISAKGEDGDVITAIDSMLQKQLIEGSEMDENGILLYPDGAPRFRVLYVNGGSSFSHGESLGHTGIERIKQFVANGGSYVGTCAGSALSSTGIWKDTHFQSQEYYFGIWPGVIRRTELAKTYTGMNIPGDSPLLRYYDFGGDLHIDSMRHNLGNHAYTSFNYPQETEVLATYETDTMQLERAIGGEPGIWAYKPYASAGRAVMCGSHPEAITKGERLHLMSAMLRYAMDGNGIAKIKADLQNGSVRTMNKNTHDGMPDYTKIGDKQYHHFTFKIPKHTEKVTITLASVPGYTNYDLYLLARKDGFAFKGESDVQDLTFGVDKTIEIDQPQSGTWYVSVFCDTSVDAMQTKYGVQYTGRTDVLNGVPYTIRIDY
;
A
#
# COMPACT_ATOMS: atom_id res chain seq x y z
N MET A 1 5.77 -19.69 -65.90
CA MET A 1 6.78 -19.65 -64.83
C MET A 1 6.63 -18.31 -64.11
N GLN A 2 6.25 -18.37 -62.84
CA GLN A 2 6.21 -17.30 -61.82
C GLN A 2 5.25 -16.10 -61.97
N TYR A 3 4.22 -16.14 -61.10
CA TYR A 3 3.36 -15.05 -60.65
C TYR A 3 4.18 -13.96 -59.93
N ARG A 4 3.90 -12.68 -60.19
CA ARG A 4 4.23 -11.56 -59.31
C ARG A 4 2.94 -10.96 -58.74
N ILE A 5 2.71 -11.18 -57.46
CA ILE A 5 1.66 -10.54 -56.67
C ILE A 5 2.28 -9.29 -56.03
N TYR A 6 1.76 -8.11 -56.35
CA TYR A 6 2.03 -6.89 -55.60
C TYR A 6 0.97 -6.75 -54.52
N LEU A 7 1.37 -6.99 -53.27
CA LEU A 7 0.57 -6.76 -52.07
C LEU A 7 0.90 -5.35 -51.55
N ASN A 8 0.05 -4.37 -51.82
CA ASN A 8 0.11 -3.08 -51.14
C ASN A 8 -0.60 -3.23 -49.78
N LEU A 9 0.20 -3.48 -48.74
CA LEU A 9 -0.22 -3.41 -47.34
C LEU A 9 -0.42 -1.94 -46.95
N ALA A 10 -1.67 -1.55 -46.78
CA ALA A 10 -2.04 -0.30 -46.13
C ALA A 10 -1.62 -0.37 -44.66
N LEU A 11 -0.57 0.40 -44.31
CA LEU A 11 -0.10 0.57 -42.94
C LEU A 11 -1.04 1.54 -42.23
N THR A 12 -2.16 1.02 -41.70
CA THR A 12 -3.04 1.81 -40.83
C THR A 12 -2.39 1.88 -39.45
N ALA A 13 -1.65 2.94 -39.17
CA ALA A 13 -1.16 3.26 -37.84
C ALA A 13 -2.37 3.56 -36.94
N ILE A 14 -2.77 2.57 -36.14
CA ILE A 14 -3.73 2.78 -35.06
C ILE A 14 -3.00 3.59 -33.98
N LEU A 15 -3.15 4.90 -34.03
CA LEU A 15 -2.90 5.80 -32.90
C LEU A 15 -3.85 5.37 -31.78
N ALA A 16 -3.37 4.50 -30.89
CA ALA A 16 -4.03 4.25 -29.63
C ALA A 16 -4.03 5.57 -28.85
N PRO A 17 -5.18 6.07 -28.38
CA PRO A 17 -5.20 7.21 -27.49
C PRO A 17 -4.47 6.81 -26.21
N ILE A 18 -3.33 7.48 -25.94
CA ILE A 18 -2.73 7.49 -24.62
C ILE A 18 -3.70 8.27 -23.75
N TYR A 19 -4.71 7.56 -23.21
CA TYR A 19 -5.39 8.04 -22.03
C TYR A 19 -4.31 8.11 -20.95
N SER A 20 -3.84 9.33 -20.69
CA SER A 20 -3.35 9.65 -19.36
C SER A 20 -4.54 9.45 -18.43
N LEU A 21 -4.76 8.20 -18.03
CA LEU A 21 -5.61 7.86 -16.91
C LEU A 21 -5.00 8.63 -15.74
N ALA A 22 -5.60 9.78 -15.41
CA ALA A 22 -5.47 10.35 -14.09
C ALA A 22 -5.69 9.16 -13.16
N GLN A 23 -4.64 8.74 -12.43
CA GLN A 23 -4.76 7.61 -11.54
C GLN A 23 -5.98 7.89 -10.67
N PRO A 24 -6.96 6.98 -10.60
CA PRO A 24 -8.09 7.20 -9.71
C PRO A 24 -7.50 7.50 -8.33
N CYS A 25 -8.03 8.55 -7.70
CA CYS A 25 -7.82 8.90 -6.29
C CYS A 25 -7.72 7.62 -5.43
N SER A 26 -7.05 7.69 -4.29
CA SER A 26 -6.82 6.58 -3.36
C SER A 26 -8.12 5.98 -2.79
N LYS A 27 -8.98 5.39 -3.64
CA LYS A 27 -10.30 4.88 -3.28
C LYS A 27 -10.14 3.78 -2.23
N GLY A 28 -10.77 3.97 -1.08
CA GLY A 28 -10.64 3.06 0.05
C GLY A 28 -9.43 3.33 0.96
N TYR A 29 -8.64 4.37 0.69
CA TYR A 29 -7.45 4.73 1.47
C TYR A 29 -7.44 6.23 1.78
N TYR A 30 -6.86 6.61 2.90
CA TYR A 30 -6.65 8.00 3.31
C TYR A 30 -5.69 8.71 2.35
N LYS A 31 -4.54 8.10 2.05
CA LYS A 31 -3.51 8.61 1.13
C LYS A 31 -2.81 7.48 0.37
N ASP A 32 -2.00 7.83 -0.62
CA ASP A 32 -1.29 6.83 -1.43
C ASP A 32 -0.10 6.24 -0.70
N VAL A 33 0.80 7.07 -0.17
CA VAL A 33 2.09 6.60 0.38
C VAL A 33 2.31 7.07 1.81
N PHE A 34 2.68 6.14 2.68
CA PHE A 34 3.38 6.46 3.92
C PHE A 34 4.86 6.13 3.75
N ASN A 35 5.72 7.14 3.83
CA ASN A 35 7.17 6.99 3.74
C ASN A 35 7.78 6.89 5.14
N ASP A 36 8.24 5.68 5.46
CA ASP A 36 9.00 5.41 6.68
C ASP A 36 10.47 5.81 6.48
N SER A 37 10.78 6.98 7.04
CA SER A 37 12.10 7.57 7.19
C SER A 37 12.47 7.65 8.68
N GLY A 38 12.02 6.65 9.45
CA GLY A 38 12.23 6.56 10.88
C GLY A 38 13.66 6.19 11.30
N ILE A 39 13.78 5.79 12.55
CA ILE A 39 15.05 5.60 13.25
C ILE A 39 15.94 4.60 12.50
N ARG A 40 17.18 5.00 12.20
CA ARG A 40 18.23 4.15 11.57
C ARG A 40 17.96 3.71 10.13
N VAL A 41 16.87 4.16 9.50
CA VAL A 41 16.79 4.22 8.04
C VAL A 41 17.18 5.61 7.56
N THR A 42 17.44 5.73 6.26
CA THR A 42 17.86 6.98 5.63
C THR A 42 16.71 7.95 5.68
N SER A 43 16.82 8.95 6.55
CA SER A 43 15.80 9.96 6.74
C SER A 43 15.66 10.84 5.49
N ARG A 44 14.54 10.71 4.78
CA ARG A 44 14.20 11.46 3.57
C ARG A 44 12.82 12.10 3.71
N SER A 45 12.76 13.40 3.48
CA SER A 45 11.51 14.16 3.45
C SER A 45 10.82 14.15 2.07
N ASP A 46 11.54 13.79 1.02
CA ASP A 46 11.02 13.73 -0.36
C ASP A 46 11.32 12.36 -0.97
N LEU A 47 10.36 11.86 -1.74
CA LEU A 47 10.48 10.69 -2.60
C LEU A 47 10.17 11.14 -4.03
N PRO A 48 11.18 11.43 -4.87
CA PRO A 48 10.98 12.00 -6.21
C PRO A 48 9.98 11.25 -7.08
N ALA A 49 9.90 9.92 -6.95
CA ALA A 49 8.95 9.09 -7.67
C ALA A 49 7.49 9.36 -7.26
N VAL A 50 7.21 9.63 -5.98
CA VAL A 50 5.87 10.02 -5.50
C VAL A 50 5.47 11.36 -6.10
N ARG A 51 6.37 12.36 -6.05
CA ARG A 51 6.12 13.66 -6.68
C ARG A 51 5.91 13.54 -8.19
N TYR A 52 6.75 12.76 -8.86
CA TYR A 52 6.66 12.54 -10.31
C TYR A 52 5.33 11.91 -10.72
N LEU A 53 4.81 10.99 -9.90
CA LEU A 53 3.52 10.33 -10.13
C LEU A 53 2.31 11.17 -9.65
N GLY A 54 2.52 12.30 -8.99
CA GLY A 54 1.44 13.11 -8.41
C GLY A 54 0.71 12.42 -7.26
N LEU A 55 1.38 11.51 -6.54
CA LEU A 55 0.80 10.75 -5.44
C LEU A 55 0.78 11.57 -4.15
N SER A 56 -0.24 11.33 -3.32
CA SER A 56 -0.31 11.88 -1.97
C SER A 56 0.61 11.11 -1.02
N MET A 57 1.32 11.82 -0.13
CA MET A 57 2.25 11.19 0.79
C MET A 57 2.24 11.83 2.17
N GLU A 58 2.45 11.00 3.19
CA GLU A 58 2.92 11.42 4.51
C GLU A 58 4.23 10.70 4.83
N SER A 59 4.94 11.19 5.85
CA SER A 59 6.20 10.60 6.25
C SER A 59 6.38 10.69 7.75
N PHE A 60 7.17 9.78 8.29
CA PHE A 60 7.85 9.98 9.56
C PHE A 60 9.33 10.17 9.30
N ILE A 61 9.90 11.24 9.85
CA ILE A 61 11.27 11.69 9.60
C ILE A 61 11.95 11.76 10.96
N SER A 62 12.75 10.76 11.31
CA SER A 62 13.55 10.82 12.54
C SER A 62 14.82 11.64 12.31
N ALA A 63 15.48 12.01 13.42
CA ALA A 63 16.88 12.42 13.40
C ALA A 63 17.75 11.37 12.66
N LYS A 64 18.74 11.84 11.90
CA LYS A 64 19.60 11.00 11.04
C LYS A 64 20.61 10.17 11.83
N GLY A 65 21.00 10.61 13.03
CA GLY A 65 22.06 9.96 13.80
C GLY A 65 23.47 10.13 13.18
N GLU A 66 23.60 11.07 12.23
CA GLU A 66 24.82 11.40 11.48
C GLU A 66 24.99 12.94 11.48
N ASP A 67 26.20 13.44 11.20
CA ASP A 67 26.49 14.88 11.05
C ASP A 67 26.08 15.77 12.25
N GLY A 68 26.13 15.21 13.47
CA GLY A 68 25.77 15.93 14.70
C GLY A 68 24.28 15.95 15.03
N ASP A 69 23.44 15.34 14.19
CA ASP A 69 22.03 15.10 14.48
C ASP A 69 21.90 13.85 15.37
N VAL A 70 21.37 14.00 16.58
CA VAL A 70 21.35 12.95 17.60
C VAL A 70 19.94 12.38 17.72
N ILE A 71 19.81 11.06 17.56
CA ILE A 71 18.56 10.35 17.87
C ILE A 71 18.28 10.51 19.37
N THR A 72 17.14 11.11 19.68
CA THR A 72 16.73 11.41 21.05
C THR A 72 15.64 10.46 21.54
N ALA A 73 15.35 10.49 22.84
CA ALA A 73 14.19 9.79 23.39
C ALA A 73 12.86 10.27 22.79
N ILE A 74 12.80 11.51 22.28
CA ILE A 74 11.62 12.06 21.62
C ILE A 74 11.39 11.35 20.28
N ASP A 75 12.44 11.08 19.49
CA ASP A 75 12.32 10.35 18.23
C ASP A 75 11.75 8.94 18.47
N SER A 76 12.26 8.23 19.48
CA SER A 76 11.77 6.91 19.85
C SER A 76 10.32 6.94 20.31
N MET A 77 9.94 7.93 21.12
CA MET A 77 8.57 8.10 21.58
C MET A 77 7.61 8.41 20.42
N LEU A 78 8.01 9.30 19.49
CA LEU A 78 7.21 9.65 18.32
C LEU A 78 7.03 8.45 17.38
N GLN A 79 8.11 7.73 17.05
CA GLN A 79 8.02 6.53 16.22
C GLN A 79 7.07 5.52 16.84
N LYS A 80 7.21 5.28 18.15
CA LYS A 80 6.35 4.35 18.88
C LYS A 80 4.88 4.77 18.83
N GLN A 81 4.58 6.02 19.19
CA GLN A 81 3.21 6.55 19.18
C GLN A 81 2.60 6.50 17.78
N LEU A 82 3.39 6.76 16.75
CA LEU A 82 2.93 6.80 15.38
C LEU A 82 2.67 5.40 14.82
N ILE A 83 3.57 4.44 15.02
CA ILE A 83 3.47 3.12 14.41
C ILE A 83 2.70 2.14 15.28
N GLU A 84 2.97 2.08 16.59
CA GLU A 84 2.29 1.15 17.50
C GLU A 84 0.88 1.61 17.87
N GLY A 85 0.72 2.94 18.00
CA GLY A 85 -0.50 3.62 18.43
C GLY A 85 -0.30 4.45 19.69
N SER A 86 -1.32 5.23 20.01
CA SER A 86 -1.41 6.10 21.18
C SER A 86 -2.86 6.19 21.67
N GLU A 87 -3.13 6.94 22.74
CA GLU A 87 -4.52 7.20 23.16
C GLU A 87 -5.32 7.95 22.09
N MET A 88 -4.67 8.83 21.33
CA MET A 88 -5.29 9.57 20.22
C MET A 88 -5.65 8.66 19.04
N ASP A 89 -4.86 7.61 18.81
CA ASP A 89 -5.01 6.68 17.69
C ASP A 89 -4.50 5.30 18.12
N GLU A 90 -5.39 4.45 18.64
CA GLU A 90 -5.01 3.16 19.22
C GLU A 90 -4.44 2.18 18.18
N ASN A 91 -4.62 2.48 16.89
CA ASN A 91 -4.25 1.65 15.76
C ASN A 91 -2.86 1.97 15.20
N GLY A 92 -2.34 3.14 15.51
CA GLY A 92 -1.23 3.74 14.78
C GLY A 92 -1.62 4.18 13.37
N ILE A 93 -0.72 4.92 12.74
CA ILE A 93 -0.97 5.63 11.49
C ILE A 93 -1.32 4.70 10.31
N LEU A 94 -0.84 3.45 10.32
CA LEU A 94 -0.97 2.54 9.18
C LEU A 94 -2.36 1.91 9.06
N LEU A 95 -3.10 1.80 10.17
CA LEU A 95 -4.32 0.99 10.24
C LEU A 95 -5.53 1.83 10.66
N TYR A 96 -6.66 1.58 10.01
CA TYR A 96 -7.97 2.00 10.48
C TYR A 96 -8.39 1.19 11.72
N PRO A 97 -9.42 1.64 12.46
CA PRO A 97 -9.94 0.91 13.62
C PRO A 97 -10.24 -0.58 13.39
N ASP A 98 -10.71 -0.94 12.20
CA ASP A 98 -11.00 -2.33 11.83
C ASP A 98 -9.79 -3.11 11.29
N GLY A 99 -8.61 -2.50 11.32
CA GLY A 99 -7.37 -3.05 10.77
C GLY A 99 -7.20 -2.91 9.26
N ALA A 100 -8.12 -2.28 8.53
CA ALA A 100 -7.90 -1.98 7.12
C ALA A 100 -6.73 -0.98 6.94
N PRO A 101 -5.97 -1.06 5.85
CA PRO A 101 -4.84 -0.15 5.60
C PRO A 101 -5.30 1.29 5.36
N ARG A 102 -4.68 2.28 6.02
CA ARG A 102 -4.91 3.71 5.75
C ARG A 102 -4.22 4.20 4.48
N PHE A 103 -3.08 3.60 4.13
CA PHE A 103 -2.28 3.98 2.96
C PHE A 103 -2.27 2.87 1.92
N ARG A 104 -2.15 3.23 0.64
CA ARG A 104 -1.99 2.22 -0.42
C ARG A 104 -0.62 1.54 -0.32
N VAL A 105 0.42 2.29 0.00
CA VAL A 105 1.80 1.79 0.09
C VAL A 105 2.48 2.28 1.36
N LEU A 106 3.09 1.35 2.08
CA LEU A 106 4.17 1.64 3.01
C LEU A 106 5.50 1.55 2.24
N TYR A 107 6.24 2.65 2.19
CA TYR A 107 7.58 2.67 1.63
C TYR A 107 8.63 2.76 2.74
N VAL A 108 9.66 1.90 2.72
CA VAL A 108 10.73 1.88 3.72
C VAL A 108 12.10 2.06 3.06
N ASN A 109 12.85 3.04 3.55
CA ASN A 109 14.14 3.45 3.01
C ASN A 109 15.29 2.45 3.30
N GLY A 110 16.43 2.65 2.62
CA GLY A 110 17.69 1.99 2.97
C GLY A 110 18.26 2.47 4.32
N GLY A 111 19.32 1.83 4.84
CA GLY A 111 19.91 2.16 6.14
C GLY A 111 20.35 0.91 6.92
N SER A 112 20.09 0.86 8.23
CA SER A 112 20.34 -0.31 9.08
C SER A 112 19.04 -1.08 9.34
N SER A 113 18.86 -2.19 8.63
CA SER A 113 17.67 -3.03 8.77
C SER A 113 17.47 -3.57 10.18
N PHE A 114 18.52 -4.10 10.80
CA PHE A 114 18.43 -4.66 12.16
C PHE A 114 18.04 -3.58 13.19
N SER A 115 18.76 -2.46 13.21
CA SER A 115 18.53 -1.41 14.20
C SER A 115 17.18 -0.71 14.01
N HIS A 116 16.71 -0.57 12.77
CA HIS A 116 15.39 -0.02 12.51
C HIS A 116 14.29 -0.97 12.99
N GLY A 117 14.36 -2.25 12.63
CA GLY A 117 13.42 -3.25 13.11
C GLY A 117 13.38 -3.34 14.64
N GLU A 118 14.54 -3.33 15.28
CA GLU A 118 14.67 -3.30 16.75
C GLU A 118 13.99 -2.05 17.35
N SER A 119 14.16 -0.89 16.71
CA SER A 119 13.55 0.36 17.17
C SER A 119 12.02 0.41 17.03
N LEU A 120 11.44 -0.41 16.17
CA LEU A 120 9.98 -0.55 16.01
C LEU A 120 9.36 -1.48 17.08
N GLY A 121 10.15 -2.40 17.63
CA GLY A 121 9.67 -3.43 18.54
C GLY A 121 8.65 -4.39 17.91
N HIS A 122 8.20 -5.37 18.68
CA HIS A 122 7.27 -6.39 18.17
C HIS A 122 5.92 -5.83 17.76
N THR A 123 5.37 -4.87 18.52
CA THR A 123 4.09 -4.24 18.19
C THR A 123 4.18 -3.50 16.85
N GLY A 124 5.22 -2.70 16.62
CA GLY A 124 5.37 -1.96 15.37
C GLY A 124 5.55 -2.90 14.16
N ILE A 125 6.33 -3.96 14.34
CA ILE A 125 6.49 -5.01 13.32
C ILE A 125 5.13 -5.68 13.01
N GLU A 126 4.34 -5.99 14.03
CA GLU A 126 3.03 -6.62 13.84
C GLU A 126 2.05 -5.68 13.14
N ARG A 127 2.08 -4.37 13.43
CA ARG A 127 1.28 -3.37 12.70
C ARG A 127 1.62 -3.33 11.21
N ILE A 128 2.90 -3.40 10.87
CA ILE A 128 3.36 -3.47 9.47
C ILE A 128 2.92 -4.77 8.80
N LYS A 129 3.03 -5.91 9.49
CA LYS A 129 2.52 -7.20 8.99
C LYS A 129 1.02 -7.15 8.72
N GLN A 130 0.25 -6.64 9.67
CA GLN A 130 -1.20 -6.48 9.55
C GLN A 130 -1.57 -5.56 8.38
N PHE A 131 -0.86 -4.44 8.22
CA PHE A 131 -1.06 -3.54 7.10
C PHE A 131 -0.94 -4.27 5.76
N VAL A 132 0.11 -5.09 5.59
CA VAL A 132 0.31 -5.85 4.36
C VAL A 132 -0.73 -6.96 4.19
N ALA A 133 -0.98 -7.74 5.24
CA ALA A 133 -1.96 -8.83 5.21
C ALA A 133 -3.39 -8.34 4.93
N ASN A 134 -3.71 -7.10 5.32
CA ASN A 134 -5.03 -6.50 5.14
C ASN A 134 -5.20 -5.70 3.84
N GLY A 135 -4.19 -5.67 2.97
CA GLY A 135 -4.32 -5.13 1.61
C GLY A 135 -3.42 -3.94 1.29
N GLY A 136 -2.72 -3.39 2.28
CA GLY A 136 -1.73 -2.34 2.09
C GLY A 136 -0.49 -2.92 1.40
N SER A 137 0.06 -2.24 0.41
CA SER A 137 1.21 -2.75 -0.33
C SER A 137 2.51 -2.23 0.26
N TYR A 138 3.62 -2.92 0.01
CA TYR A 138 4.91 -2.59 0.59
C TYR A 138 5.95 -2.34 -0.50
N VAL A 139 6.78 -1.31 -0.33
CA VAL A 139 7.97 -1.11 -1.16
C VAL A 139 9.18 -0.88 -0.26
N GLY A 140 10.23 -1.69 -0.41
CA GLY A 140 11.44 -1.57 0.39
C GLY A 140 12.69 -1.50 -0.46
N THR A 141 13.57 -0.54 -0.16
CA THR A 141 14.91 -0.43 -0.80
C THR A 141 16.01 -0.74 0.20
N CYS A 142 17.07 -1.43 -0.24
CA CYS A 142 18.24 -1.79 0.58
C CYS A 142 17.85 -2.40 1.95
N ALA A 143 17.89 -1.63 3.04
CA ALA A 143 17.47 -2.08 4.37
C ALA A 143 15.98 -2.41 4.44
N GLY A 144 15.10 -1.61 3.85
CA GLY A 144 13.68 -1.94 3.68
C GLY A 144 13.51 -3.27 2.95
N SER A 145 14.28 -3.50 1.88
CA SER A 145 14.29 -4.79 1.17
C SER A 145 14.71 -5.95 2.08
N ALA A 146 15.71 -5.77 2.94
CA ALA A 146 16.10 -6.80 3.89
C ALA A 146 15.03 -7.07 4.96
N LEU A 147 14.46 -6.00 5.52
CA LEU A 147 13.42 -6.04 6.56
C LEU A 147 12.19 -6.84 6.14
N SER A 148 11.88 -6.91 4.85
CA SER A 148 10.71 -7.66 4.38
C SER A 148 10.83 -9.18 4.56
N SER A 149 12.06 -9.69 4.67
CA SER A 149 12.37 -11.13 4.72
C SER A 149 12.26 -11.75 6.11
N THR A 150 12.44 -13.06 6.21
CA THR A 150 12.51 -13.77 7.51
C THR A 150 13.90 -13.78 8.12
N GLY A 151 14.92 -13.43 7.34
CA GLY A 151 16.30 -13.44 7.78
C GLY A 151 17.30 -13.43 6.64
N ILE A 152 18.55 -13.74 6.99
CA ILE A 152 19.70 -13.61 6.09
C ILE A 152 20.39 -14.97 5.95
N TRP A 153 20.73 -15.34 4.72
CA TRP A 153 21.66 -16.44 4.46
C TRP A 153 23.11 -15.95 4.61
N LYS A 154 23.85 -16.53 5.55
CA LYS A 154 25.27 -16.27 5.79
C LYS A 154 26.09 -17.47 5.40
N ASP A 155 26.73 -17.39 4.23
CA ASP A 155 27.64 -18.39 3.65
C ASP A 155 27.13 -19.84 3.70
N THR A 156 27.16 -20.47 4.86
CA THR A 156 26.81 -21.87 5.13
C THR A 156 25.53 -22.06 5.95
N HIS A 157 24.94 -21.02 6.54
CA HIS A 157 23.77 -21.16 7.42
C HIS A 157 22.76 -20.03 7.28
N PHE A 158 21.51 -20.36 7.60
CA PHE A 158 20.43 -19.40 7.76
C PHE A 158 20.52 -18.73 9.14
N GLN A 159 20.40 -17.41 9.17
CA GLN A 159 20.23 -16.62 10.39
C GLN A 159 18.85 -15.94 10.35
N SER A 160 17.94 -16.45 11.18
CA SER A 160 16.66 -15.77 11.46
C SER A 160 16.90 -14.37 12.03
N GLN A 161 16.06 -13.42 11.66
CA GLN A 161 16.09 -12.05 12.17
C GLN A 161 14.77 -11.73 12.85
N GLU A 162 14.77 -11.77 14.18
CA GLU A 162 13.57 -11.55 15.01
C GLU A 162 12.86 -10.22 14.70
N TYR A 163 13.65 -9.19 14.40
CA TYR A 163 13.15 -7.84 14.13
C TYR A 163 12.86 -7.55 12.66
N TYR A 164 12.85 -8.56 11.80
CA TYR A 164 12.41 -8.40 10.41
C TYR A 164 10.90 -8.64 10.30
N PHE A 165 10.28 -7.99 9.32
CA PHE A 165 8.84 -8.01 9.10
C PHE A 165 8.34 -9.35 8.59
N GLY A 166 9.15 -10.14 7.88
CA GLY A 166 8.73 -11.46 7.37
C GLY A 166 7.46 -11.43 6.49
N ILE A 167 7.15 -10.29 5.87
CA ILE A 167 6.02 -10.13 4.93
C ILE A 167 6.28 -10.86 3.61
N TRP A 168 7.56 -11.09 3.28
CA TRP A 168 8.00 -12.07 2.31
C TRP A 168 8.66 -13.23 3.07
N PRO A 169 8.14 -14.46 2.99
CA PRO A 169 8.61 -15.57 3.81
C PRO A 169 9.97 -16.14 3.35
N GLY A 170 10.61 -15.50 2.37
CA GLY A 170 11.93 -15.87 1.88
C GLY A 170 13.07 -15.37 2.74
N VAL A 171 14.28 -15.66 2.24
CA VAL A 171 15.55 -15.29 2.88
C VAL A 171 16.33 -14.42 1.89
N ILE A 172 16.95 -13.36 2.38
CA ILE A 172 17.86 -12.55 1.57
C ILE A 172 19.31 -13.00 1.73
N ARG A 173 20.14 -12.64 0.77
CA ARG A 173 21.60 -12.67 0.92
C ARG A 173 22.16 -11.28 0.61
N ARG A 174 23.15 -10.87 1.39
CA ARG A 174 23.87 -9.61 1.18
C ARG A 174 24.81 -9.72 -0.02
N THR A 175 24.97 -8.62 -0.73
CA THR A 175 25.89 -8.53 -1.88
C THR A 175 27.33 -8.27 -1.46
N GLU A 176 27.55 -7.74 -0.24
CA GLU A 176 28.84 -7.22 0.26
C GLU A 176 29.44 -6.06 -0.56
N LEU A 177 28.67 -5.50 -1.50
CA LEU A 177 29.05 -4.37 -2.34
C LEU A 177 28.87 -3.03 -1.63
N ALA A 178 29.93 -2.39 -1.19
CA ALA A 178 29.85 -1.09 -0.51
C ALA A 178 30.12 0.09 -1.44
N LYS A 179 29.32 1.16 -1.31
CA LYS A 179 29.54 2.49 -1.96
C LYS A 179 29.83 2.42 -3.46
N THR A 180 29.11 1.56 -4.19
CA THR A 180 29.32 1.34 -5.62
C THR A 180 28.02 1.53 -6.41
N TYR A 181 28.05 1.20 -7.68
CA TYR A 181 26.90 1.13 -8.57
C TYR A 181 26.77 -0.27 -9.17
N THR A 182 25.55 -0.64 -9.52
CA THR A 182 25.20 -1.91 -10.16
C THR A 182 24.36 -1.64 -11.41
N GLY A 183 24.46 -2.51 -12.41
CA GLY A 183 23.47 -2.61 -13.48
C GLY A 183 22.32 -3.53 -13.07
N MET A 184 21.14 -3.27 -13.63
CA MET A 184 19.94 -4.10 -13.47
C MET A 184 19.42 -4.53 -14.84
N ASN A 185 19.28 -5.84 -15.04
CA ASN A 185 18.65 -6.40 -16.23
C ASN A 185 17.17 -6.68 -15.94
N ILE A 186 16.29 -6.23 -16.82
CA ILE A 186 14.84 -6.41 -16.72
C ILE A 186 14.44 -7.58 -17.60
N PRO A 187 13.90 -8.68 -17.05
CA PRO A 187 13.35 -9.76 -17.86
C PRO A 187 12.30 -9.22 -18.86
N GLY A 188 12.28 -9.74 -20.09
CA GLY A 188 11.35 -9.28 -21.14
C GLY A 188 9.87 -9.52 -20.82
N ASP A 189 9.58 -10.38 -19.83
CA ASP A 189 8.26 -10.66 -19.28
C ASP A 189 8.01 -9.94 -17.93
N SER A 190 8.94 -9.09 -17.48
CA SER A 190 8.81 -8.36 -16.23
C SER A 190 7.58 -7.46 -16.24
N PRO A 191 6.72 -7.50 -15.21
CA PRO A 191 5.53 -6.66 -15.14
C PRO A 191 5.86 -5.16 -15.00
N LEU A 192 7.11 -4.80 -14.68
CA LEU A 192 7.56 -3.41 -14.69
C LEU A 192 7.46 -2.77 -16.08
N LEU A 193 7.55 -3.57 -17.15
CA LEU A 193 7.46 -3.12 -18.54
C LEU A 193 6.06 -2.63 -18.94
N ARG A 194 5.04 -2.86 -18.10
CA ARG A 194 3.70 -2.26 -18.28
C ARG A 194 3.71 -0.75 -18.03
N TYR A 195 4.72 -0.24 -17.34
CA TYR A 195 4.77 1.15 -16.91
C TYR A 195 5.81 1.97 -17.67
N TYR A 196 6.96 1.38 -17.98
CA TYR A 196 8.06 2.03 -18.71
C TYR A 196 8.83 0.99 -19.53
N ASP A 197 9.42 1.42 -20.65
CA ASP A 197 10.22 0.60 -21.56
C ASP A 197 11.71 0.56 -21.20
N PHE A 198 12.14 1.42 -20.29
CA PHE A 198 13.53 1.58 -19.84
C PHE A 198 14.51 1.66 -21.01
N GLY A 199 14.24 2.59 -21.95
CA GLY A 199 15.12 2.81 -23.11
C GLY A 199 15.01 1.73 -24.19
N GLY A 200 14.25 0.66 -23.95
CA GLY A 200 14.01 -0.44 -24.87
C GLY A 200 15.15 -1.47 -24.92
N ASP A 201 16.22 -1.27 -24.17
CA ASP A 201 17.34 -2.22 -24.05
C ASP A 201 17.20 -3.18 -22.86
N LEU A 202 16.12 -3.01 -22.07
CA LEU A 202 15.81 -3.80 -20.88
C LEU A 202 16.91 -3.74 -19.81
N HIS A 203 17.66 -2.64 -19.77
CA HIS A 203 18.77 -2.46 -18.86
C HIS A 203 18.66 -1.11 -18.14
N ILE A 204 19.08 -1.09 -16.88
CA ILE A 204 19.20 0.14 -16.11
C ILE A 204 20.59 0.14 -15.48
N ASP A 205 21.43 1.04 -15.96
CA ASP A 205 22.78 1.21 -15.45
C ASP A 205 22.85 2.14 -14.23
N SER A 206 23.97 2.09 -13.52
CA SER A 206 24.37 3.08 -12.53
C SER A 206 23.38 3.20 -11.38
N MET A 207 22.83 2.07 -10.93
CA MET A 207 22.00 1.97 -9.73
C MET A 207 22.88 2.00 -8.49
N ARG A 208 22.75 3.06 -7.67
CA ARG A 208 23.55 3.18 -6.44
C ARG A 208 23.31 1.97 -5.54
N HIS A 209 24.38 1.42 -5.01
CA HIS A 209 24.37 0.20 -4.22
C HIS A 209 25.29 0.31 -3.00
N ASN A 210 24.80 -0.09 -1.83
CA ASN A 210 25.58 -0.07 -0.60
C ASN A 210 25.13 -1.15 0.38
N LEU A 211 25.83 -2.27 0.39
CA LEU A 211 25.57 -3.46 1.21
C LEU A 211 24.14 -3.99 1.04
N GLY A 212 23.60 -3.84 -0.16
CA GLY A 212 22.27 -4.29 -0.52
C GLY A 212 22.14 -5.81 -0.50
N ASN A 213 21.02 -6.28 -1.05
CA ASN A 213 20.67 -7.69 -1.03
C ASN A 213 20.04 -8.18 -2.34
N HIS A 214 19.90 -9.49 -2.45
CA HIS A 214 19.05 -10.17 -3.42
C HIS A 214 18.19 -11.21 -2.69
N ALA A 215 17.11 -11.64 -3.34
CA ALA A 215 16.39 -12.82 -2.90
C ALA A 215 17.29 -14.05 -3.05
N TYR A 216 17.49 -14.81 -1.97
CA TYR A 216 18.27 -16.04 -2.03
C TYR A 216 17.39 -17.20 -2.49
N THR A 217 17.65 -17.68 -3.70
CA THR A 217 16.77 -18.64 -4.40
C THR A 217 16.97 -20.09 -3.98
N SER A 218 18.10 -20.40 -3.32
CA SER A 218 18.49 -21.78 -2.98
C SER A 218 17.95 -22.28 -1.63
N PHE A 219 17.33 -21.41 -0.83
CA PHE A 219 16.80 -21.78 0.49
C PHE A 219 15.54 -20.99 0.82
N ASN A 220 14.44 -21.71 1.12
CA ASN A 220 13.14 -21.14 1.47
C ASN A 220 12.67 -20.04 0.49
N TYR A 221 12.83 -20.25 -0.81
CA TYR A 221 12.38 -19.31 -1.84
C TYR A 221 10.88 -19.52 -2.13
N PRO A 222 9.98 -18.58 -1.79
CA PRO A 222 8.54 -18.76 -1.97
C PRO A 222 8.16 -18.84 -3.44
N GLN A 223 7.25 -19.76 -3.79
CA GLN A 223 6.85 -20.02 -5.19
C GLN A 223 6.18 -18.80 -5.84
N GLU A 224 5.47 -17.99 -5.06
CA GLU A 224 4.78 -16.78 -5.49
C GLU A 224 5.73 -15.58 -5.66
N THR A 225 7.05 -15.80 -5.54
CA THR A 225 8.04 -14.74 -5.72
C THR A 225 8.26 -14.47 -7.21
N GLU A 226 7.98 -13.24 -7.63
CA GLU A 226 8.15 -12.75 -9.00
C GLU A 226 9.50 -12.03 -9.11
N VAL A 227 10.38 -12.46 -10.02
CA VAL A 227 11.62 -11.73 -10.31
C VAL A 227 11.31 -10.55 -11.24
N LEU A 228 11.62 -9.34 -10.80
CA LEU A 228 11.32 -8.11 -11.55
C LEU A 228 12.54 -7.55 -12.28
N ALA A 229 13.72 -7.73 -11.70
CA ALA A 229 15.02 -7.42 -12.30
C ALA A 229 16.13 -8.23 -11.61
N THR A 230 17.20 -8.51 -12.34
CA THR A 230 18.39 -9.19 -11.83
C THR A 230 19.61 -8.29 -11.89
N TYR A 231 20.59 -8.54 -11.01
CA TYR A 231 21.86 -7.83 -11.10
C TYR A 231 22.62 -8.21 -12.37
N GLU A 232 23.30 -7.25 -12.97
CA GLU A 232 24.16 -7.49 -14.12
C GLU A 232 25.38 -8.36 -13.76
N THR A 233 25.79 -9.20 -14.71
CA THR A 233 26.86 -10.20 -14.55
C THR A 233 28.26 -9.60 -14.48
N ASP A 234 28.47 -8.40 -15.03
CA ASP A 234 29.79 -7.74 -15.15
C ASP A 234 30.11 -6.76 -14.01
N THR A 235 29.49 -6.94 -12.84
CA THR A 235 29.88 -6.16 -11.66
C THR A 235 31.35 -6.45 -11.30
N MET A 236 32.19 -5.42 -11.42
CA MET A 236 33.64 -5.38 -11.25
C MET A 236 34.20 -6.45 -10.30
N GLN A 237 35.12 -7.33 -10.73
CA GLN A 237 35.92 -8.29 -9.93
C GLN A 237 35.48 -8.48 -8.47
N LEU A 238 34.30 -9.07 -8.26
CA LEU A 238 33.80 -9.32 -6.92
C LEU A 238 34.38 -10.61 -6.37
N GLU A 239 34.64 -10.62 -5.06
CA GLU A 239 34.89 -11.86 -4.32
C GLU A 239 33.71 -12.83 -4.44
N ARG A 240 32.51 -12.33 -4.75
CA ARG A 240 31.29 -13.10 -4.99
C ARG A 240 30.48 -12.48 -6.14
N ALA A 241 30.35 -13.22 -7.24
CA ALA A 241 29.49 -12.83 -8.35
C ALA A 241 28.02 -12.81 -7.90
N ILE A 242 27.33 -11.68 -8.09
CA ILE A 242 25.89 -11.51 -7.86
C ILE A 242 25.10 -11.47 -9.17
N GLY A 243 25.79 -11.62 -10.30
CA GLY A 243 25.21 -11.60 -11.63
C GLY A 243 24.07 -12.60 -11.80
N GLY A 244 22.94 -12.14 -12.31
CA GLY A 244 21.73 -12.96 -12.50
C GLY A 244 20.90 -13.17 -11.24
N GLU A 245 21.39 -12.77 -10.06
CA GLU A 245 20.60 -12.88 -8.82
C GLU A 245 19.42 -11.89 -8.82
N PRO A 246 18.27 -12.24 -8.21
CA PRO A 246 17.11 -11.34 -8.16
C PRO A 246 17.37 -10.11 -7.29
N GLY A 247 17.79 -9.02 -7.94
CA GLY A 247 18.04 -7.73 -7.29
C GLY A 247 16.76 -6.93 -7.00
N ILE A 248 15.69 -7.21 -7.75
CA ILE A 248 14.36 -6.68 -7.52
C ILE A 248 13.35 -7.81 -7.67
N TRP A 249 12.48 -7.98 -6.68
CA TRP A 249 11.45 -9.02 -6.68
C TRP A 249 10.16 -8.53 -6.04
N ALA A 250 9.06 -9.23 -6.34
CA ALA A 250 7.78 -9.00 -5.71
C ALA A 250 7.21 -10.28 -5.11
N TYR A 251 6.29 -10.10 -4.18
CA TYR A 251 5.56 -11.18 -3.54
C TYR A 251 4.14 -10.74 -3.20
N LYS A 252 3.16 -11.58 -3.53
CA LYS A 252 1.77 -11.41 -3.13
C LYS A 252 1.18 -12.78 -2.79
N PRO A 253 0.93 -13.09 -1.50
CA PRO A 253 0.54 -14.43 -1.09
C PRO A 253 -0.88 -14.82 -1.48
N TYR A 254 -1.79 -13.84 -1.57
CA TYR A 254 -3.19 -14.04 -1.91
C TYR A 254 -3.84 -12.72 -2.36
N ALA A 255 -5.02 -12.80 -2.97
CA ALA A 255 -5.67 -11.66 -3.61
C ALA A 255 -6.00 -10.49 -2.66
N SER A 256 -6.34 -10.78 -1.40
CA SER A 256 -6.69 -9.77 -0.38
C SER A 256 -5.51 -9.17 0.37
N ALA A 257 -4.30 -9.73 0.28
CA ALA A 257 -3.09 -9.07 0.78
C ALA A 257 -2.66 -7.97 -0.19
N GLY A 258 -1.85 -7.03 0.29
CA GLY A 258 -1.10 -6.15 -0.60
C GLY A 258 0.12 -6.85 -1.20
N ARG A 259 0.70 -6.23 -2.23
CA ARG A 259 1.92 -6.71 -2.87
C ARG A 259 3.14 -6.09 -2.20
N ALA A 260 4.13 -6.90 -1.85
CA ALA A 260 5.44 -6.42 -1.44
C ALA A 260 6.38 -6.38 -2.65
N VAL A 261 7.11 -5.27 -2.81
CA VAL A 261 8.14 -5.08 -3.84
C VAL A 261 9.45 -4.69 -3.17
N MET A 262 10.50 -5.45 -3.44
CA MET A 262 11.80 -5.34 -2.80
C MET A 262 12.85 -4.98 -3.84
N CYS A 263 13.76 -4.06 -3.49
CA CYS A 263 14.90 -3.70 -4.31
C CYS A 263 16.15 -3.63 -3.43
N GLY A 264 17.17 -4.42 -3.75
CA GLY A 264 18.42 -4.39 -2.99
C GLY A 264 19.25 -3.13 -3.19
N SER A 265 18.93 -2.29 -4.17
CA SER A 265 19.67 -1.07 -4.52
C SER A 265 18.90 0.21 -4.15
N HIS A 266 19.45 1.37 -4.50
CA HIS A 266 18.94 2.68 -4.07
C HIS A 266 18.39 3.57 -5.22
N PRO A 267 17.18 3.30 -5.75
CA PRO A 267 16.53 4.17 -6.75
C PRO A 267 15.85 5.40 -6.14
N GLU A 268 15.63 5.43 -4.83
CA GLU A 268 14.72 6.35 -4.15
C GLU A 268 15.15 7.83 -4.17
N ALA A 269 16.40 8.12 -4.53
CA ALA A 269 16.93 9.48 -4.61
C ALA A 269 16.83 10.11 -6.00
N ILE A 270 16.53 9.31 -7.02
CA ILE A 270 16.76 9.72 -8.40
C ILE A 270 15.59 10.55 -8.91
N THR A 271 15.90 11.68 -9.55
CA THR A 271 14.92 12.69 -9.98
C THR A 271 14.64 12.71 -11.49
N LYS A 272 15.30 11.86 -12.29
CA LYS A 272 15.12 11.80 -13.74
C LYS A 272 15.62 10.49 -14.36
N GLY A 273 15.17 10.20 -15.57
CA GLY A 273 15.62 9.06 -16.38
C GLY A 273 15.12 7.71 -15.87
N GLU A 274 15.71 6.63 -16.39
CA GLU A 274 15.25 5.26 -16.17
C GLU A 274 15.25 4.82 -14.70
N ARG A 275 16.17 5.34 -13.91
CA ARG A 275 16.23 5.05 -12.47
C ARG A 275 15.08 5.69 -11.68
N LEU A 276 14.60 6.87 -12.10
CA LEU A 276 13.35 7.43 -11.58
C LEU A 276 12.16 6.57 -12.04
N HIS A 277 12.13 6.23 -13.33
CA HIS A 277 11.09 5.36 -13.89
C HIS A 277 11.02 4.01 -13.16
N LEU A 278 12.15 3.46 -12.72
CA LEU A 278 12.21 2.22 -11.96
C LEU A 278 11.51 2.36 -10.61
N MET A 279 11.84 3.37 -9.82
CA MET A 279 11.16 3.61 -8.53
C MET A 279 9.66 3.84 -8.75
N SER A 280 9.30 4.59 -9.80
CA SER A 280 7.90 4.82 -10.16
C SER A 280 7.19 3.54 -10.59
N ALA A 281 7.84 2.67 -11.37
CA ALA A 281 7.32 1.37 -11.78
C ALA A 281 7.08 0.46 -10.57
N MET A 282 8.03 0.43 -9.63
CA MET A 282 7.89 -0.35 -8.39
C MET A 282 6.70 0.12 -7.55
N LEU A 283 6.53 1.43 -7.36
CA LEU A 283 5.38 1.99 -6.64
C LEU A 283 4.06 1.66 -7.33
N ARG A 284 3.99 1.85 -8.65
CA ARG A 284 2.78 1.51 -9.44
C ARG A 284 2.49 0.02 -9.39
N TYR A 285 3.52 -0.83 -9.50
CA TYR A 285 3.35 -2.27 -9.40
C TYR A 285 2.86 -2.71 -8.03
N ALA A 286 3.39 -2.13 -6.95
CA ALA A 286 2.90 -2.38 -5.61
C ALA A 286 1.43 -1.96 -5.48
N MET A 287 1.08 -0.74 -5.89
CA MET A 287 -0.28 -0.19 -5.81
C MET A 287 -1.32 -0.98 -6.65
N ASP A 288 -0.98 -1.42 -7.85
CA ASP A 288 -1.85 -2.30 -8.66
C ASP A 288 -2.02 -3.68 -7.99
N GLY A 289 -1.18 -3.99 -7.00
CA GLY A 289 -1.22 -5.18 -6.17
C GLY A 289 -1.89 -4.99 -4.83
N ASN A 290 -2.53 -3.85 -4.56
CA ASN A 290 -3.32 -3.67 -3.35
C ASN A 290 -4.38 -4.77 -3.16
N GLY A 291 -4.75 -5.02 -1.91
CA GLY A 291 -5.77 -5.99 -1.54
C GLY A 291 -7.16 -5.56 -2.01
N ILE A 292 -8.02 -6.54 -2.28
CA ILE A 292 -9.43 -6.30 -2.58
C ILE A 292 -10.13 -5.77 -1.32
N ALA A 293 -11.00 -4.77 -1.49
CA ALA A 293 -11.80 -4.22 -0.40
C ALA A 293 -12.63 -5.31 0.32
N LYS A 294 -12.73 -5.21 1.64
CA LYS A 294 -13.42 -6.21 2.47
C LYS A 294 -14.90 -5.87 2.60
N ILE A 295 -15.75 -6.89 2.45
CA ILE A 295 -17.18 -6.84 2.79
C ILE A 295 -17.32 -7.16 4.27
N LYS A 296 -17.95 -6.27 5.04
CA LYS A 296 -18.19 -6.41 6.48
C LYS A 296 -19.31 -7.40 6.79
N ALA A 297 -20.35 -7.43 5.97
CA ALA A 297 -21.46 -8.36 6.10
C ALA A 297 -22.39 -8.34 4.87
N ASP A 298 -23.14 -9.43 4.72
CA ASP A 298 -24.40 -9.47 3.98
C ASP A 298 -25.55 -8.95 4.87
N LEU A 299 -26.09 -7.77 4.56
CA LEU A 299 -27.23 -7.18 5.26
C LEU A 299 -28.51 -7.98 4.98
N GLN A 300 -29.29 -8.17 6.04
CA GLN A 300 -30.57 -8.89 5.99
C GLN A 300 -31.72 -7.89 5.99
N ASN A 301 -32.78 -8.19 5.22
CA ASN A 301 -33.98 -7.38 5.14
C ASN A 301 -34.57 -7.10 6.54
N GLY A 302 -34.88 -5.84 6.82
CA GLY A 302 -35.46 -5.37 8.08
C GLY A 302 -34.53 -5.40 9.30
N SER A 303 -33.32 -5.95 9.18
CA SER A 303 -32.40 -6.11 10.31
C SER A 303 -31.46 -4.92 10.43
N VAL A 304 -31.39 -4.34 11.63
CA VAL A 304 -30.43 -3.29 11.94
C VAL A 304 -29.07 -3.92 12.27
N ARG A 305 -28.02 -3.45 11.60
CA ARG A 305 -26.63 -3.74 11.95
C ARG A 305 -26.02 -2.54 12.66
N THR A 306 -25.43 -2.77 13.82
CA THR A 306 -24.72 -1.74 14.59
C THR A 306 -23.21 -1.90 14.46
N MET A 307 -22.54 -0.82 14.06
CA MET A 307 -21.08 -0.73 13.93
C MET A 307 -20.55 0.12 15.09
N ASN A 308 -20.24 -0.51 16.23
CA ASN A 308 -19.90 0.20 17.47
C ASN A 308 -18.72 -0.38 18.26
N LYS A 309 -18.04 -1.41 17.74
CA LYS A 309 -16.89 -2.00 18.39
C LYS A 309 -15.64 -1.13 18.24
N ASN A 310 -14.78 -1.14 19.24
CA ASN A 310 -13.45 -0.53 19.18
C ASN A 310 -12.45 -1.53 18.60
N THR A 311 -11.23 -1.09 18.33
CA THR A 311 -10.15 -1.97 17.84
C THR A 311 -9.85 -3.07 18.85
N HIS A 312 -9.72 -2.70 20.13
CA HIS A 312 -9.38 -3.62 21.21
C HIS A 312 -10.46 -4.67 21.52
N ASP A 313 -11.67 -4.53 20.96
CA ASP A 313 -12.70 -5.57 21.06
C ASP A 313 -12.40 -6.79 20.17
N GLY A 314 -11.47 -6.66 19.21
CA GLY A 314 -11.08 -7.76 18.32
C GLY A 314 -12.19 -8.21 17.36
N MET A 315 -13.14 -7.33 17.04
CA MET A 315 -14.32 -7.63 16.21
C MET A 315 -14.39 -6.74 14.96
N PRO A 316 -13.42 -6.84 14.02
CA PRO A 316 -13.29 -5.92 12.89
C PRO A 316 -14.55 -5.78 12.03
N ASP A 317 -15.38 -6.82 11.93
CA ASP A 317 -16.63 -6.80 11.16
C ASP A 317 -17.70 -5.88 11.76
N TYR A 318 -17.58 -5.52 13.04
CA TYR A 318 -18.50 -4.64 13.79
C TYR A 318 -17.82 -3.35 14.27
N THR A 319 -16.55 -3.16 13.95
CA THR A 319 -15.78 -1.99 14.38
C THR A 319 -16.28 -0.72 13.72
N LYS A 320 -16.17 0.39 14.44
CA LYS A 320 -16.49 1.76 13.99
C LYS A 320 -15.71 2.17 12.74
N ILE A 321 -16.22 3.14 11.99
CA ILE A 321 -15.57 3.64 10.77
C ILE A 321 -14.60 4.78 11.08
N GLY A 322 -13.36 4.66 10.60
CA GLY A 322 -12.31 5.67 10.72
C GLY A 322 -12.39 6.77 9.66
N ASP A 323 -11.40 7.66 9.67
CA ASP A 323 -11.36 8.87 8.86
C ASP A 323 -11.13 8.60 7.36
N LYS A 324 -11.98 9.15 6.49
CA LYS A 324 -11.94 8.84 5.05
C LYS A 324 -12.01 7.34 4.73
N GLN A 325 -12.41 6.51 5.69
CA GLN A 325 -12.53 5.07 5.50
C GLN A 325 -13.84 4.75 4.77
N TYR A 326 -13.83 3.63 4.04
CA TYR A 326 -15.04 2.99 3.54
C TYR A 326 -15.34 1.70 4.31
N HIS A 327 -16.60 1.51 4.70
CA HIS A 327 -17.14 0.21 5.06
C HIS A 327 -18.05 -0.29 3.95
N HIS A 328 -17.82 -1.52 3.49
CA HIS A 328 -18.62 -2.12 2.42
C HIS A 328 -19.51 -3.24 2.97
N PHE A 329 -20.72 -3.31 2.44
CA PHE A 329 -21.73 -4.32 2.74
C PHE A 329 -22.36 -4.80 1.45
N THR A 330 -22.97 -5.98 1.50
CA THR A 330 -23.73 -6.53 0.38
C THR A 330 -25.14 -6.88 0.81
N PHE A 331 -26.08 -6.92 -0.14
CA PHE A 331 -27.43 -7.45 0.06
C PHE A 331 -27.98 -7.97 -1.26
N LYS A 332 -29.01 -8.82 -1.20
CA LYS A 332 -29.62 -9.43 -2.40
C LYS A 332 -31.05 -8.95 -2.58
N ILE A 333 -31.30 -8.30 -3.71
CA ILE A 333 -32.64 -7.84 -4.09
C ILE A 333 -33.36 -8.97 -4.85
N PRO A 334 -34.53 -9.44 -4.36
CA PRO A 334 -35.39 -10.38 -5.07
C PRO A 334 -35.89 -9.85 -6.42
N LYS A 335 -36.44 -10.75 -7.24
CA LYS A 335 -37.19 -10.32 -8.43
C LYS A 335 -38.48 -9.63 -8.00
N HIS A 336 -38.89 -8.63 -8.78
CA HIS A 336 -40.15 -7.90 -8.58
C HIS A 336 -40.23 -7.09 -7.27
N THR A 337 -39.09 -6.79 -6.64
CA THR A 337 -39.03 -5.80 -5.56
C THR A 337 -39.45 -4.44 -6.11
N GLU A 338 -40.45 -3.83 -5.49
CA GLU A 338 -40.98 -2.52 -5.93
C GLU A 338 -40.10 -1.37 -5.43
N LYS A 339 -39.52 -1.51 -4.23
CA LYS A 339 -38.75 -0.46 -3.59
C LYS A 339 -37.73 -1.06 -2.63
N VAL A 340 -36.56 -0.43 -2.55
CA VAL A 340 -35.56 -0.67 -1.51
C VAL A 340 -35.30 0.63 -0.77
N THR A 341 -35.27 0.58 0.55
CA THR A 341 -34.84 1.69 1.40
C THR A 341 -33.59 1.29 2.18
N ILE A 342 -32.53 2.08 2.03
CA ILE A 342 -31.28 1.95 2.78
C ILE A 342 -31.23 3.09 3.80
N THR A 343 -31.16 2.76 5.08
CA THR A 343 -31.10 3.76 6.16
C THR A 343 -29.78 3.68 6.89
N LEU A 344 -29.11 4.82 7.03
CA LEU A 344 -27.96 5.04 7.90
C LEU A 344 -28.41 5.94 9.05
N ALA A 345 -28.10 5.57 10.29
CA ALA A 345 -28.45 6.38 11.44
C ALA A 345 -27.30 6.46 12.46
N SER A 346 -27.18 7.63 13.08
CA SER A 346 -26.25 7.90 14.16
C SER A 346 -26.54 7.09 15.42
N VAL A 347 -25.49 6.79 16.17
CA VAL A 347 -25.60 6.32 17.56
C VAL A 347 -25.69 7.55 18.47
N PRO A 348 -26.50 7.53 19.56
CA PRO A 348 -26.63 8.66 20.47
C PRO A 348 -25.26 9.23 20.92
N GLY A 349 -25.09 10.55 20.78
CA GLY A 349 -23.83 11.24 21.08
C GLY A 349 -22.88 11.40 19.89
N TYR A 350 -23.19 10.81 18.72
CA TYR A 350 -22.34 10.86 17.52
C TYR A 350 -23.06 11.47 16.31
N THR A 351 -23.65 12.67 16.49
CA THR A 351 -24.41 13.36 15.43
C THR A 351 -23.61 14.41 14.67
N ASN A 352 -22.43 14.79 15.17
CA ASN A 352 -21.58 15.86 14.65
C ASN A 352 -20.50 15.34 13.68
N TYR A 353 -20.83 14.35 12.87
CA TYR A 353 -19.95 13.77 11.85
C TYR A 353 -20.67 13.71 10.51
N ASP A 354 -19.91 13.65 9.44
CA ASP A 354 -20.40 13.54 8.08
C ASP A 354 -20.11 12.13 7.57
N LEU A 355 -21.17 11.34 7.43
CA LEU A 355 -21.11 10.03 6.78
C LEU A 355 -21.88 10.09 5.47
N TYR A 356 -21.31 9.52 4.42
CA TYR A 356 -21.98 9.36 3.14
C TYR A 356 -22.47 7.93 2.97
N LEU A 357 -23.62 7.80 2.31
CA LEU A 357 -24.22 6.51 1.97
C LEU A 357 -24.19 6.36 0.46
N LEU A 358 -23.68 5.24 -0.04
CA LEU A 358 -23.54 4.98 -1.48
C LEU A 358 -24.03 3.56 -1.77
N ALA A 359 -24.66 3.35 -2.92
CA ALA A 359 -25.00 2.01 -3.38
C ALA A 359 -24.75 1.83 -4.87
N ARG A 360 -24.40 0.60 -5.24
CA ARG A 360 -24.10 0.20 -6.62
C ARG A 360 -24.43 -1.27 -6.83
N LYS A 361 -24.94 -1.60 -8.02
CA LYS A 361 -25.17 -2.97 -8.44
C LYS A 361 -23.89 -3.64 -8.94
N ASP A 362 -23.68 -4.89 -8.54
CA ASP A 362 -22.59 -5.76 -9.03
C ASP A 362 -21.16 -5.19 -8.85
N GLY A 363 -20.92 -4.27 -7.92
CA GLY A 363 -19.58 -3.80 -7.59
C GLY A 363 -19.55 -2.79 -6.45
N PHE A 364 -18.37 -2.58 -5.84
CA PHE A 364 -18.19 -1.63 -4.75
C PHE A 364 -18.61 -0.21 -5.13
N ALA A 365 -19.27 0.47 -4.19
CA ALA A 365 -19.71 1.85 -4.35
C ALA A 365 -18.69 2.80 -3.74
N PHE A 366 -18.03 3.60 -4.57
CA PHE A 366 -17.12 4.67 -4.13
C PHE A 366 -17.69 6.03 -4.51
N LYS A 367 -17.20 7.10 -3.89
CA LYS A 367 -17.56 8.47 -4.30
C LYS A 367 -17.17 8.67 -5.77
N GLY A 368 -18.16 9.01 -6.60
CA GLY A 368 -17.99 9.13 -8.07
C GLY A 368 -18.12 7.81 -8.85
N GLU A 369 -18.32 6.68 -8.16
CA GLU A 369 -18.55 5.35 -8.74
C GLU A 369 -19.65 4.60 -7.97
N SER A 370 -20.82 5.22 -7.93
CA SER A 370 -22.04 4.69 -7.31
C SER A 370 -23.23 4.94 -8.22
N ASP A 371 -24.22 4.05 -8.20
CA ASP A 371 -25.46 4.23 -8.96
C ASP A 371 -26.39 5.22 -8.26
N VAL A 372 -26.40 5.20 -6.92
CA VAL A 372 -27.14 6.12 -6.06
C VAL A 372 -26.30 6.49 -4.85
N GLN A 373 -26.46 7.72 -4.35
CA GLN A 373 -25.69 8.22 -3.21
C GLN A 373 -26.41 9.35 -2.48
N ASP A 374 -26.13 9.47 -1.20
CA ASP A 374 -26.46 10.61 -0.36
C ASP A 374 -25.16 11.15 0.26
N LEU A 375 -24.77 12.35 -0.18
CA LEU A 375 -23.55 13.05 0.22
C LEU A 375 -23.86 14.28 1.09
N THR A 376 -25.08 14.40 1.60
CA THR A 376 -25.46 15.52 2.48
C THR A 376 -24.68 15.48 3.79
N PHE A 377 -24.50 16.63 4.43
CA PHE A 377 -23.85 16.71 5.75
C PHE A 377 -24.65 15.97 6.84
N GLY A 378 -23.97 15.56 7.90
CA GLY A 378 -24.52 14.77 9.01
C GLY A 378 -24.46 13.26 8.77
N VAL A 379 -24.79 12.49 9.82
CA VAL A 379 -24.70 11.02 9.81
C VAL A 379 -25.95 10.36 9.24
N ASP A 380 -27.14 10.88 9.56
CA ASP A 380 -28.39 10.24 9.18
C ASP A 380 -28.61 10.39 7.66
N LYS A 381 -28.89 9.27 6.98
CA LYS A 381 -29.09 9.19 5.53
C LYS A 381 -30.21 8.22 5.21
N THR A 382 -30.91 8.48 4.12
CA THR A 382 -31.88 7.54 3.55
C THR A 382 -31.77 7.56 2.04
N ILE A 383 -31.50 6.41 1.44
CA ILE A 383 -31.57 6.21 0.00
C ILE A 383 -32.77 5.34 -0.30
N GLU A 384 -33.57 5.77 -1.27
CA GLU A 384 -34.67 4.98 -1.82
C GLU A 384 -34.35 4.63 -3.27
N ILE A 385 -34.54 3.37 -3.63
CA ILE A 385 -34.36 2.86 -4.99
C ILE A 385 -35.68 2.27 -5.42
N ASP A 386 -36.38 2.94 -6.33
CA ASP A 386 -37.62 2.46 -6.91
C ASP A 386 -37.34 1.48 -8.04
N GLN A 387 -38.12 0.39 -8.09
CA GLN A 387 -38.01 -0.70 -9.07
C GLN A 387 -36.55 -1.19 -9.27
N PRO A 388 -35.82 -1.53 -8.18
CA PRO A 388 -34.42 -1.88 -8.28
C PRO A 388 -34.22 -3.16 -9.11
N GLN A 389 -33.12 -3.21 -9.84
CA GLN A 389 -32.74 -4.43 -10.53
C GLN A 389 -32.44 -5.55 -9.52
N SER A 390 -33.03 -6.73 -9.71
CA SER A 390 -32.73 -7.91 -8.90
C SER A 390 -31.26 -8.31 -8.99
N GLY A 391 -30.69 -8.86 -7.92
CA GLY A 391 -29.30 -9.31 -7.88
C GLY A 391 -28.56 -8.84 -6.63
N THR A 392 -27.22 -8.93 -6.67
CA THR A 392 -26.37 -8.48 -5.56
C THR A 392 -26.10 -6.99 -5.70
N TRP A 393 -26.38 -6.28 -4.63
CA TRP A 393 -26.05 -4.87 -4.49
C TRP A 393 -25.02 -4.68 -3.40
N TYR A 394 -24.17 -3.68 -3.60
CA TYR A 394 -23.16 -3.25 -2.66
C TYR A 394 -23.59 -1.91 -2.07
N VAL A 395 -23.53 -1.79 -0.76
CA VAL A 395 -23.71 -0.54 -0.03
C VAL A 395 -22.38 -0.18 0.59
N SER A 396 -22.03 1.09 0.54
CA SER A 396 -20.85 1.61 1.21
C SER A 396 -21.22 2.78 2.10
N VAL A 397 -20.64 2.79 3.29
CA VAL A 397 -20.62 3.94 4.19
C VAL A 397 -19.23 4.54 4.11
N PHE A 398 -19.13 5.84 3.91
CA PHE A 398 -17.87 6.56 3.85
C PHE A 398 -17.84 7.67 4.90
N CYS A 399 -16.79 7.74 5.71
CA CYS A 399 -16.63 8.82 6.68
C CYS A 399 -15.94 10.01 6.02
N ASP A 400 -16.66 11.09 5.73
CA ASP A 400 -16.05 12.30 5.17
C ASP A 400 -15.42 13.19 6.25
N THR A 401 -15.85 13.09 7.50
CA THR A 401 -15.10 13.70 8.60
C THR A 401 -13.69 13.12 8.68
N SER A 402 -12.69 13.99 8.83
CA SER A 402 -11.29 13.59 8.87
C SER A 402 -10.50 14.53 9.77
N VAL A 403 -9.29 14.09 10.11
CA VAL A 403 -8.31 14.91 10.85
C VAL A 403 -7.75 16.02 9.97
N ASP A 404 -7.23 17.05 10.63
CA ASP A 404 -6.37 18.03 9.98
C ASP A 404 -4.91 17.55 10.07
N ALA A 405 -4.19 17.59 8.96
CA ALA A 405 -2.79 17.19 8.89
C ALA A 405 -1.88 18.42 8.83
N MET A 406 -1.05 18.61 9.86
CA MET A 406 -0.05 19.69 9.91
C MET A 406 1.35 19.14 9.64
N GLN A 407 2.08 19.77 8.72
CA GLN A 407 3.48 19.45 8.48
C GLN A 407 4.36 19.94 9.64
N THR A 408 5.21 19.06 10.14
CA THR A 408 6.20 19.32 11.19
C THR A 408 7.60 18.91 10.73
N LYS A 409 8.60 19.15 11.57
CA LYS A 409 9.99 18.74 11.31
C LYS A 409 10.18 17.21 11.22
N TYR A 410 9.30 16.45 11.87
CA TYR A 410 9.38 14.99 11.93
C TYR A 410 8.38 14.32 11.00
N GLY A 411 7.73 15.07 10.11
CA GLY A 411 6.71 14.55 9.21
C GLY A 411 5.36 15.22 9.41
N VAL A 412 4.33 14.45 9.70
CA VAL A 412 2.96 14.95 9.87
C VAL A 412 2.47 14.77 11.30
N GLN A 413 1.74 15.76 11.81
CA GLN A 413 1.01 15.70 13.07
C GLN A 413 -0.48 15.90 12.80
N TYR A 414 -1.32 15.04 13.36
CA TYR A 414 -2.77 15.16 13.28
C TYR A 414 -3.33 16.10 14.35
N THR A 415 -4.33 16.88 13.95
CA THR A 415 -5.04 17.86 14.76
C THR A 415 -6.52 17.90 14.36
N GLY A 416 -7.32 18.79 14.96
CA GLY A 416 -8.74 18.92 14.64
C GLY A 416 -9.57 17.76 15.21
N ARG A 417 -10.31 17.04 14.35
CA ARG A 417 -11.19 15.92 14.72
C ARG A 417 -10.42 14.62 14.97
N THR A 418 -9.47 14.61 15.89
CA THR A 418 -8.65 13.41 16.18
C THR A 418 -9.48 12.26 16.75
N ASP A 419 -10.68 12.53 17.27
CA ASP A 419 -11.65 11.53 17.73
C ASP A 419 -12.04 10.52 16.63
N VAL A 420 -12.01 10.91 15.34
CA VAL A 420 -12.35 9.99 14.23
C VAL A 420 -11.31 8.89 14.00
N LEU A 421 -10.08 9.04 14.52
CA LEU A 421 -9.01 8.03 14.37
C LEU A 421 -9.34 6.72 15.09
N ASN A 422 -10.11 6.80 16.18
CA ASN A 422 -10.64 5.65 16.92
C ASN A 422 -12.07 5.26 16.49
N GLY A 423 -12.57 5.90 15.44
CA GLY A 423 -13.78 5.53 14.71
C GLY A 423 -15.09 6.17 15.19
N VAL A 424 -16.02 6.30 14.25
CA VAL A 424 -17.39 6.79 14.45
C VAL A 424 -18.37 5.62 14.43
N PRO A 425 -19.20 5.45 15.46
CA PRO A 425 -20.24 4.43 15.47
C PRO A 425 -21.47 4.86 14.67
N TYR A 426 -22.12 3.89 14.05
CA TYR A 426 -23.36 4.09 13.31
C TYR A 426 -24.19 2.80 13.25
N THR A 427 -25.42 2.92 12.76
CA THR A 427 -26.27 1.78 12.41
C THR A 427 -26.67 1.84 10.94
N ILE A 428 -26.80 0.68 10.32
CA ILE A 428 -27.25 0.54 8.93
C ILE A 428 -28.35 -0.51 8.84
N ARG A 429 -29.36 -0.24 8.03
CA ARG A 429 -30.50 -1.14 7.77
C ARG A 429 -30.90 -1.08 6.30
N ILE A 430 -31.39 -2.21 5.80
CA ILE A 430 -31.97 -2.36 4.47
C ILE A 430 -33.40 -2.88 4.61
N ASP A 431 -34.34 -2.30 3.86
CA ASP A 431 -35.75 -2.70 3.82
C ASP A 431 -36.23 -2.85 2.37
N TYR A 432 -36.94 -3.94 2.05
CA TYR A 432 -37.56 -4.18 0.74
C TYR A 432 -38.63 -5.27 0.72
#